data_AF-A0A935K7F5-F1
#
_entry.id   AF-A0A935K7F5-F1
#
_cell.length_a   1.000
_cell.length_b   1.000
_cell.length_c   1.000
_cell.angle_alpha   90.00
_cell.angle_beta   90.00
_cell.angle_gamma   90.00
#
_symmetry.space_group_name_H-M   'P 1'
#
loop_
_entity.id
_entity.type
_entity.pdbx_description
1 polymer ?
#
loop_
_entity_poly.entity_id
_entity_poly.type
_entity_poly.pdbx_seq_one_letter_code
_entity_poly.pdbx_strand_id
1 'polypeptide(L)'
;MLNEVSKEEPIYPIRIAAKLLNISVHTLRMYEKEDLILPYKKSSNHRLYSRNDIDRINCIRSAINDSKISINGIKTIYAMMPCWEVLNCSKEDRSKCSAFLRHSGPCWAVKGDDTICATKDCRNCSVYQEYGECGSIKNFIRNKLTSL
;
A
#
# COMPACT_ATOMS: atom_id res chain seq x y z
N MET A 1 26.97 18.89 3.01
CA MET A 1 26.20 17.74 3.54
C MET A 1 25.19 17.34 2.48
N LEU A 2 25.19 16.10 2.04
CA LEU A 2 24.11 15.59 1.18
C LEU A 2 22.90 15.42 2.09
N ASN A 3 21.81 16.15 1.80
CA ASN A 3 20.55 15.91 2.49
C ASN A 3 20.11 14.47 2.16
N GLU A 4 19.96 13.64 3.19
CA GLU A 4 19.40 12.31 3.02
C GLU A 4 17.96 12.44 2.52
N VAL A 5 17.68 11.85 1.36
CA VAL A 5 16.34 11.82 0.79
C VAL A 5 15.49 10.84 1.62
N SER A 6 14.34 11.30 2.13
CA SER A 6 13.43 10.44 2.90
C SER A 6 12.95 9.26 2.04
N LYS A 7 12.64 8.13 2.68
CA LYS A 7 12.24 6.92 1.94
C LYS A 7 10.89 7.05 1.24
N GLU A 8 10.08 8.01 1.68
CA GLU A 8 8.75 8.33 1.18
C GLU A 8 8.81 9.21 -0.08
N GLU A 9 9.90 9.97 -0.26
CA GLU A 9 10.07 10.90 -1.37
C GLU A 9 10.15 10.17 -2.72
N PRO A 10 9.21 10.42 -3.66
CA PRO A 10 9.17 9.72 -4.93
C PRO A 10 10.17 10.28 -5.94
N ILE A 11 11.36 9.70 -6.00
CA ILE A 11 12.43 10.16 -6.89
C ILE A 11 12.71 9.24 -8.10
N TYR A 12 12.23 7.98 -8.08
CA TYR A 12 12.57 7.00 -9.10
C TYR A 12 11.54 7.01 -10.24
N PRO A 13 11.89 7.37 -11.48
CA PRO A 13 10.99 7.18 -12.62
C PRO A 13 10.70 5.70 -12.87
N ILE A 14 9.55 5.38 -13.48
CA ILE A 14 9.11 3.98 -13.70
C ILE A 14 10.16 3.05 -14.32
N ARG A 15 10.97 3.54 -15.27
CA ARG A 15 12.04 2.74 -15.88
C ARG A 15 13.15 2.41 -14.90
N ILE A 16 13.50 3.37 -14.03
CA ILE A 16 14.51 3.19 -12.99
C ILE A 16 13.97 2.26 -11.89
N ALA A 17 12.73 2.47 -11.44
CA ALA A 17 12.08 1.59 -10.47
C ALA A 17 12.02 0.14 -10.97
N ALA A 18 11.57 -0.07 -12.21
CA ALA A 18 11.54 -1.40 -12.84
C ALA A 18 12.93 -2.05 -12.92
N LYS A 19 13.97 -1.27 -13.25
CA LYS A 19 15.37 -1.74 -13.26
C LYS A 19 15.86 -2.13 -11.86
N LEU A 20 15.61 -1.31 -10.84
CA LEU A 20 16.00 -1.60 -9.45
C LEU A 20 15.32 -2.87 -8.92
N LEU A 21 14.07 -3.09 -9.33
CA LEU A 21 13.29 -4.27 -8.96
C LEU A 21 13.59 -5.49 -9.83
N ASN A 22 14.40 -5.34 -10.89
CA ASN A 22 14.62 -6.38 -11.90
C ASN A 22 13.29 -6.98 -12.42
N ILE A 23 12.36 -6.12 -12.81
CA ILE A 23 11.07 -6.50 -13.44
C ILE A 23 10.83 -5.65 -14.69
N SER A 24 9.89 -6.08 -15.51
CA SER A 24 9.44 -5.26 -16.64
C SER A 24 8.60 -4.07 -16.17
N VAL A 25 8.61 -2.97 -16.93
CA VAL A 25 7.67 -1.85 -16.73
C VAL A 25 6.22 -2.31 -16.83
N HIS A 26 5.93 -3.32 -17.65
CA HIS A 26 4.60 -3.92 -17.76
C HIS A 26 4.17 -4.56 -16.43
N THR A 27 5.05 -5.35 -15.81
CA THR A 27 4.79 -5.97 -14.50
C THR A 27 4.55 -4.92 -13.41
N LEU A 28 5.35 -3.85 -13.39
CA LEU A 28 5.16 -2.75 -12.43
C LEU A 28 3.79 -2.07 -12.61
N ARG A 29 3.39 -1.81 -13.86
CA ARG A 29 2.04 -1.28 -14.16
C ARG A 29 0.92 -2.26 -13.83
N MET A 30 1.17 -3.57 -13.93
CA MET A 30 0.20 -4.57 -13.52
C MET A 30 -0.02 -4.50 -12.00
N TYR A 31 1.04 -4.37 -11.20
CA TYR A 31 0.89 -4.16 -9.75
C TYR A 31 0.14 -2.87 -9.39
N GLU A 32 0.31 -1.79 -10.16
CA GLU A 32 -0.52 -0.58 -10.01
C GLU A 32 -1.99 -0.84 -10.32
N LYS A 33 -2.25 -1.48 -11.46
CA LYS A 33 -3.62 -1.78 -11.91
C LYS A 33 -4.36 -2.68 -10.93
N GLU A 34 -3.61 -3.54 -10.23
CA GLU A 34 -4.14 -4.42 -9.18
C GLU A 34 -4.21 -3.75 -7.80
N ASP A 35 -4.03 -2.43 -7.70
CA ASP A 35 -4.06 -1.65 -6.47
C ASP A 35 -3.08 -2.12 -5.37
N LEU A 36 -2.06 -2.90 -5.75
CA LEU A 36 -1.04 -3.35 -4.81
C LEU A 36 -0.10 -2.20 -4.42
N ILE A 37 0.08 -1.24 -5.34
CA ILE A 37 0.90 -0.05 -5.16
C ILE A 37 0.23 1.17 -5.80
N LEU A 38 0.45 2.36 -5.21
CA LEU A 38 -0.09 3.63 -5.69
C LEU A 38 1.08 4.48 -6.18
N PRO A 39 1.28 4.77 -7.47
CA PRO A 39 2.40 5.58 -7.90
C PRO A 39 2.19 7.06 -7.56
N TYR A 40 3.28 7.81 -7.37
CA TYR A 40 3.19 9.27 -7.46
C TYR A 40 3.06 9.67 -8.92
N LYS A 41 2.12 10.55 -9.26
CA LYS A 41 1.99 11.10 -10.61
C LYS A 41 2.28 12.60 -10.57
N LYS A 42 3.29 13.03 -11.31
CA LYS A 42 3.53 14.46 -11.56
C LYS A 42 2.37 15.07 -12.35
N SER A 43 2.29 16.40 -12.38
CA SER A 43 1.38 17.15 -13.26
C SER A 43 1.53 16.77 -14.74
N SER A 44 2.75 16.41 -15.17
CA SER A 44 3.04 15.86 -16.51
C SER A 44 2.60 14.39 -16.70
N ASN A 45 1.86 13.82 -15.75
CA ASN A 45 1.43 12.41 -15.70
C ASN A 45 2.60 11.38 -15.62
N HIS A 46 3.82 11.84 -15.36
CA HIS A 46 4.98 10.97 -15.17
C HIS A 46 4.91 10.29 -13.80
N ARG A 47 5.05 8.96 -13.80
CA ARG A 47 5.08 8.14 -12.58
C ARG A 47 6.44 8.19 -11.92
N LEU A 48 6.44 8.45 -10.62
CA LEU A 48 7.60 8.33 -9.74
C LEU A 48 7.27 7.37 -8.58
N TYR A 49 8.32 6.72 -8.10
CA TYR A 49 8.26 5.77 -6.99
C TYR A 49 9.30 6.20 -5.95
N SER A 50 8.97 5.96 -4.69
CA SER A 50 9.85 6.21 -3.55
C SER A 50 10.62 4.94 -3.18
N ARG A 51 11.51 5.02 -2.20
CA ARG A 51 12.18 3.82 -1.69
C ARG A 51 11.19 2.87 -1.01
N ASN A 52 10.21 3.39 -0.28
CA ASN A 52 9.15 2.58 0.32
C ASN A 52 8.32 1.81 -0.73
N ASP A 53 8.09 2.39 -1.91
CA ASP A 53 7.42 1.68 -3.00
C ASP A 53 8.27 0.49 -3.49
N ILE A 54 9.58 0.66 -3.63
CA ILE A 54 10.51 -0.41 -4.04
C ILE A 54 10.50 -1.54 -3.00
N ASP A 55 10.60 -1.21 -1.71
CA ASP A 55 10.63 -2.19 -0.64
C ASP A 55 9.29 -2.96 -0.57
N ARG A 56 8.16 -2.27 -0.74
CA ARG A 56 6.84 -2.91 -0.90
C ARG A 56 6.77 -3.89 -2.06
N ILE A 57 7.25 -3.49 -3.23
CA ILE A 57 7.18 -4.34 -4.43
C ILE A 57 8.09 -5.55 -4.28
N ASN A 58 9.26 -5.42 -3.67
CA ASN A 58 10.08 -6.57 -3.32
C ASN A 58 9.33 -7.54 -2.41
N CYS A 59 8.59 -7.03 -1.44
CA CYS A 59 7.79 -7.86 -0.56
C CYS A 59 6.66 -8.60 -1.30
N ILE A 60 5.94 -7.90 -2.17
CA ILE A 60 4.93 -8.49 -3.07
C ILE A 60 5.57 -9.60 -3.93
N ARG A 61 6.75 -9.35 -4.48
CA ARG A 61 7.46 -10.32 -5.32
C ARG A 61 7.87 -11.56 -4.56
N SER A 62 8.39 -11.43 -3.34
CA SER A 62 8.70 -12.59 -2.49
C SER A 62 7.45 -13.37 -2.12
N ALA A 63 6.34 -12.69 -1.80
CA ALA A 63 5.06 -13.36 -1.56
C ALA A 63 4.59 -14.19 -2.77
N ILE A 64 4.73 -13.64 -4.00
CA ILE A 64 4.34 -14.33 -5.24
C ILE A 64 5.31 -15.47 -5.58
N ASN A 65 6.60 -15.18 -5.61
CA ASN A 65 7.61 -16.10 -6.16
C ASN A 65 8.00 -17.19 -5.17
N ASP A 66 8.15 -16.83 -3.90
CA ASP A 66 8.72 -17.71 -2.89
C ASP A 66 7.59 -18.42 -2.13
N SER A 67 6.58 -17.65 -1.69
CA SER A 67 5.44 -18.18 -0.92
C SER A 67 4.25 -18.63 -1.77
N LYS A 68 4.32 -18.44 -3.10
CA LYS A 68 3.25 -18.82 -4.07
C LYS A 68 1.89 -18.19 -3.77
N ILE A 69 1.87 -17.02 -3.14
CA ILE A 69 0.65 -16.28 -2.83
C ILE A 69 0.19 -15.56 -4.10
N SER A 70 -1.07 -15.74 -4.48
CA SER A 70 -1.66 -15.04 -5.63
C SER A 70 -1.85 -13.55 -5.36
N ILE A 71 -2.02 -12.75 -6.42
CA ILE A 71 -2.35 -11.32 -6.28
C ILE A 71 -3.60 -11.13 -5.42
N ASN A 72 -4.66 -11.93 -5.65
CA ASN A 72 -5.85 -11.90 -4.80
C ASN A 72 -5.53 -12.23 -3.35
N GLY A 73 -4.66 -13.20 -3.09
CA GLY A 73 -4.19 -13.52 -1.74
C GLY A 73 -3.52 -12.32 -1.07
N ILE A 74 -2.67 -11.59 -1.78
CA ILE A 74 -2.03 -10.36 -1.28
C ILE A 74 -3.06 -9.26 -1.00
N LYS A 75 -4.04 -9.07 -1.90
CA LYS A 75 -5.14 -8.10 -1.69
C LYS A 75 -5.95 -8.43 -0.44
N THR A 76 -6.22 -9.71 -0.19
CA THR A 76 -6.90 -10.16 1.04
C THR A 76 -6.05 -9.90 2.28
N ILE A 77 -4.74 -10.17 2.25
CA ILE A 77 -3.83 -9.85 3.36
C ILE A 77 -3.83 -8.35 3.63
N TYR A 78 -3.77 -7.54 2.59
CA TYR A 78 -3.85 -6.09 2.70
C TYR A 78 -5.20 -5.60 3.26
N ALA A 79 -6.30 -6.29 2.98
CA ALA A 79 -7.58 -5.96 3.59
C ALA A 79 -7.58 -6.10 5.12
N MET A 80 -6.63 -6.84 5.70
CA MET A 80 -6.45 -6.96 7.14
C MET A 80 -5.73 -5.76 7.77
N MET A 81 -5.24 -4.80 6.97
CA MET A 81 -4.64 -3.58 7.52
C MET A 81 -5.68 -2.80 8.34
N PRO A 82 -5.35 -2.41 9.58
CA PRO A 82 -6.28 -1.80 10.53
C PRO A 82 -6.50 -0.31 10.24
N CYS A 83 -6.93 0.03 9.01
CA CYS A 83 -7.01 1.43 8.57
C CYS A 83 -7.90 2.29 9.49
N TRP A 84 -8.94 1.69 10.07
CA TRP A 84 -9.87 2.35 11.00
C TRP A 84 -9.22 2.73 12.33
N GLU A 85 -8.18 2.01 12.74
CA GLU A 85 -7.47 2.30 13.97
C GLU A 85 -6.42 3.38 13.73
N VAL A 86 -5.63 3.23 12.66
CA VAL A 86 -4.62 4.21 12.25
C VAL A 86 -5.25 5.58 12.00
N LEU A 87 -6.43 5.61 11.39
CA LEU A 87 -7.15 6.85 11.07
C LEU A 87 -8.15 7.28 12.15
N ASN A 88 -8.24 6.56 13.26
CA ASN A 88 -9.20 6.82 14.34
C ASN A 88 -10.65 6.96 13.84
N CYS A 89 -11.07 6.13 12.89
CA CYS A 89 -12.41 6.18 12.32
C CYS A 89 -13.47 5.93 13.40
N SER A 90 -14.54 6.73 13.39
CA SER A 90 -15.69 6.56 14.29
C SER A 90 -16.46 5.26 14.01
N LYS A 91 -17.35 4.85 14.92
CA LYS A 91 -18.24 3.70 14.67
C LYS A 91 -19.15 3.93 13.46
N GLU A 92 -19.64 5.16 13.31
CA GLU A 92 -20.47 5.56 12.17
C GLU A 92 -19.69 5.43 10.86
N ASP A 93 -18.47 5.96 10.79
CA ASP A 93 -17.61 5.82 9.60
C ASP A 93 -17.35 4.37 9.24
N ARG A 94 -17.07 3.53 10.25
CA ARG A 94 -16.83 2.09 10.04
C ARG A 94 -18.06 1.40 9.46
N SER A 95 -19.26 1.73 9.95
CA SER A 95 -20.51 1.09 9.51
C SER A 95 -20.87 1.35 8.05
N LYS A 96 -20.33 2.40 7.43
CA LYS A 96 -20.52 2.74 6.01
C LYS A 96 -19.26 2.52 5.15
N CYS A 97 -18.15 2.07 5.74
CA CYS A 97 -16.88 1.94 5.03
C CYS A 97 -16.75 0.57 4.38
N SER A 98 -16.76 0.51 3.05
CA SER A 98 -16.51 -0.71 2.28
C SER A 98 -15.18 -1.39 2.64
N ALA A 99 -14.13 -0.63 2.95
CA ALA A 99 -12.85 -1.18 3.38
C ALA A 99 -12.88 -1.83 4.78
N PHE A 100 -13.78 -1.39 5.66
CA PHE A 100 -13.97 -2.01 6.96
C PHE A 100 -14.86 -3.27 6.87
N LEU A 101 -15.86 -3.23 5.98
CA LEU A 101 -16.87 -4.28 5.85
C LEU A 101 -16.46 -5.42 4.91
N ARG A 102 -15.50 -5.20 4.02
CA ARG A 102 -15.10 -6.16 2.97
C ARG A 102 -13.63 -6.55 3.12
N HIS A 103 -13.32 -7.74 2.61
CA HIS A 103 -11.96 -8.31 2.61
C HIS A 103 -11.36 -8.41 1.20
N SER A 104 -11.93 -7.70 0.22
CA SER A 104 -11.58 -7.84 -1.20
C SER A 104 -10.35 -7.02 -1.62
N GLY A 105 -9.79 -6.19 -0.74
CA GLY A 105 -8.61 -5.39 -1.03
C GLY A 105 -8.25 -4.36 0.04
N PRO A 106 -7.10 -3.68 -0.10
CA PRO A 106 -6.69 -2.61 0.82
C PRO A 106 -7.67 -1.44 0.81
N CYS A 107 -7.67 -0.67 1.89
CA CYS A 107 -8.59 0.46 2.03
C CYS A 107 -8.48 1.51 0.93
N TRP A 108 -7.31 1.67 0.30
CA TRP A 108 -7.13 2.61 -0.80
C TRP A 108 -7.71 2.15 -2.13
N ALA A 109 -8.00 0.86 -2.28
CA ALA A 109 -8.65 0.28 -3.46
C ALA A 109 -10.19 0.29 -3.34
N VAL A 110 -10.70 0.18 -2.12
CA VAL A 110 -12.13 -0.05 -1.86
C VAL A 110 -12.75 0.95 -0.88
N LYS A 111 -12.12 2.12 -0.66
CA LYS A 111 -12.68 3.16 0.22
C LYS A 111 -14.06 3.60 -0.27
N GLY A 112 -14.96 3.87 0.67
CA GLY A 112 -16.30 4.38 0.36
C GLY A 112 -16.31 5.89 0.16
N ASP A 113 -17.17 6.35 -0.75
CA ASP A 113 -17.33 7.77 -1.12
C ASP A 113 -17.92 8.63 0.02
N ASP A 114 -18.63 8.01 0.96
CA ASP A 114 -19.27 8.71 2.09
C ASP A 114 -18.46 8.61 3.40
N THR A 115 -17.15 8.39 3.32
CA THR A 115 -16.26 8.25 4.49
C THR A 115 -15.25 9.38 4.61
N ILE A 116 -14.61 9.51 5.77
CA ILE A 116 -13.47 10.44 5.96
C ILE A 116 -12.29 10.18 5.01
N CYS A 117 -12.29 9.04 4.30
CA CYS A 117 -11.26 8.67 3.33
C CYS A 117 -11.60 9.12 1.90
N ALA A 118 -12.82 9.55 1.62
CA ALA A 118 -13.29 9.88 0.27
C ALA A 118 -12.35 10.86 -0.45
N THR A 119 -12.00 11.97 0.21
CA THR A 119 -11.12 13.02 -0.32
C THR A 119 -9.65 12.84 0.02
N LYS A 120 -9.28 11.83 0.82
CA LYS A 120 -7.88 11.61 1.22
C LYS A 120 -7.04 11.09 0.05
N ASP A 121 -5.86 11.67 -0.10
CA ASP A 121 -4.79 11.10 -0.90
C ASP A 121 -4.22 9.88 -0.18
N CYS A 122 -4.59 8.70 -0.65
CA CYS A 122 -4.16 7.43 -0.07
C CYS A 122 -2.66 7.22 -0.15
N ARG A 123 -1.96 7.82 -1.12
CA ARG A 123 -0.50 7.66 -1.21
C ARG A 123 0.20 8.32 -0.01
N ASN A 124 -0.31 9.46 0.44
CA ASN A 124 0.24 10.19 1.58
C ASN A 124 -0.43 9.83 2.92
N CYS A 125 -1.26 8.79 2.94
CA CYS A 125 -1.94 8.32 4.13
C CYS A 125 -1.02 7.42 4.98
N SER A 126 -1.02 7.58 6.30
CA SER A 126 -0.29 6.72 7.26
C SER A 126 -0.56 5.23 7.05
N VAL A 127 -1.79 4.84 6.71
CA VAL A 127 -2.12 3.43 6.41
C VAL A 127 -1.28 2.90 5.25
N TYR A 128 -1.12 3.70 4.20
CA TYR A 128 -0.29 3.31 3.07
C TYR A 128 1.18 3.38 3.46
N GLN A 129 1.65 4.47 4.06
CA GLN A 129 3.08 4.68 4.31
C GLN A 129 3.68 3.70 5.35
N GLU A 130 2.95 3.41 6.44
CA GLU A 130 3.46 2.63 7.57
C GLU A 130 3.33 1.11 7.37
N TYR A 131 2.32 0.68 6.60
CA TYR A 131 2.05 -0.74 6.34
C TYR A 131 2.56 -1.19 4.96
N GLY A 132 3.60 -0.51 4.46
CA GLY A 132 4.15 -0.76 3.13
C GLY A 132 4.97 -2.05 3.00
N GLU A 133 5.37 -2.66 4.10
CA GLU A 133 6.16 -3.90 4.12
C GLU A 133 5.33 -5.06 4.68
N CYS A 134 5.52 -6.28 4.18
CA CYS A 134 4.70 -7.43 4.62
C CYS A 134 4.83 -7.71 6.13
N GLY A 135 5.95 -7.33 6.74
CA GLY A 135 6.16 -7.47 8.18
C GLY A 135 5.24 -6.58 9.02
N SER A 136 4.86 -5.39 8.52
CA SER A 136 4.10 -4.40 9.29
C SER A 136 2.72 -4.92 9.71
N ILE A 137 1.99 -5.58 8.80
CA ILE A 137 0.67 -6.16 9.09
C ILE A 137 0.79 -7.26 10.15
N LYS A 138 1.75 -8.17 9.98
CA LYS A 138 1.99 -9.26 10.93
C LYS A 138 2.38 -8.74 12.31
N ASN A 139 3.23 -7.70 12.36
CA ASN A 139 3.67 -7.09 13.61
C ASN A 139 2.52 -6.38 14.31
N PHE A 140 1.66 -5.65 13.59
CA PHE A 140 0.47 -5.06 14.16
C PHE A 140 -0.46 -6.10 14.79
N ILE A 141 -0.77 -7.17 14.04
CA ILE A 141 -1.61 -8.27 14.55
C ILE A 141 -0.96 -8.89 15.79
N ARG A 142 0.34 -9.17 15.75
CA ARG A 142 1.07 -9.72 16.90
C ARG A 142 0.93 -8.81 18.12
N ASN A 143 1.24 -7.53 17.98
CA ASN A 143 1.21 -6.58 19.09
C ASN A 143 -0.17 -6.51 19.73
N LYS A 144 -1.24 -6.52 18.93
CA LYS A 144 -2.62 -6.52 19.42
C LYS A 144 -3.01 -7.79 20.16
N LEU A 145 -2.57 -8.95 19.67
CA LEU A 145 -2.87 -10.24 20.31
C LEU A 145 -2.03 -10.49 21.55
N THR A 146 -0.82 -9.92 21.65
CA THR A 146 0.05 -10.04 22.83
C THR A 146 -0.26 -9.01 23.91
N SER A 147 -1.08 -7.99 23.61
CA SER A 147 -1.53 -6.97 24.57
C SER A 147 -2.86 -7.31 25.26
N LEU A 148 -3.36 -8.54 25.06
CA LEU A 148 -4.52 -9.13 25.72
C LEU A 148 -4.05 -10.12 26.79
#